data_AF-A0A820LUY5-F1
#
_entry.id   AF-A0A820LUY5-F1
#
_cell.length_a   1.000
_cell.length_b   1.000
_cell.length_c   1.000
_cell.angle_alpha   90.00
_cell.angle_beta   90.00
_cell.angle_gamma   90.00
#
_symmetry.space_group_name_H-M   'P 1'
#
loop_
_entity.id
_entity.type
_entity.pdbx_description
1 polymer ?
#
loop_
_entity_poly.entity_id
_entity_poly.type
_entity_poly.pdbx_seq_one_letter_code
_entity_poly.pdbx_strand_id
1 'polypeptide(L)'
;QLANMNMLRIWGGGIYERNSFYEIADRLGIMLWHDFMFACSLYPIDELFLKNVQDEVIYQVKRLQSHASIVLWAGNNENEAAVAQNWYNVSEEQMPKVKDDYRKLYVDIIMNSVKEVDKGNNRPFVTSSPSNGLETIKENYIAKDPGDPLYGDVHFLWLSE
;
A
#
# COMPACT_ATOMS: atom_id res chain seq x y z
N GLN A 1 9.78 29.23 2.53
CA GLN A 1 8.91 28.04 2.44
C GLN A 1 7.47 28.51 2.32
N LEU A 2 6.64 27.87 1.48
CA LEU A 2 5.25 28.33 1.23
C LEU A 2 4.20 27.64 2.13
N ALA A 3 4.37 26.34 2.45
CA ALA A 3 3.41 25.57 3.26
C ALA A 3 4.03 24.71 4.38
N ASN A 4 5.37 24.71 4.53
CA ASN A 4 6.12 23.94 5.54
C ASN A 4 5.85 22.42 5.56
N MET A 5 5.45 21.84 4.42
CA MET A 5 5.30 20.39 4.27
C MET A 5 6.67 19.72 4.16
N ASN A 6 6.79 18.51 4.71
CA ASN A 6 7.99 17.66 4.63
C ASN A 6 7.70 16.23 4.13
N MET A 7 6.43 15.89 3.89
CA MET A 7 6.03 14.60 3.36
C MET A 7 4.83 14.75 2.42
N LEU A 8 4.81 13.94 1.36
CA LEU A 8 3.66 13.73 0.49
C LEU A 8 3.35 12.23 0.42
N ARG A 9 2.07 11.88 0.33
CA ARG A 9 1.65 10.51 0.00
C ARG A 9 1.27 10.44 -1.47
N ILE A 10 1.93 9.56 -2.21
CA ILE A 10 1.53 9.21 -3.58
C ILE A 10 0.44 8.16 -3.45
N TRP A 11 -0.81 8.60 -3.60
CA TRP A 11 -2.00 7.78 -3.37
C TRP A 11 -2.21 6.72 -4.46
N GLY A 12 -2.56 5.50 -4.04
CA GLY A 12 -2.61 4.30 -4.89
C GLY A 12 -3.68 4.24 -5.97
N GLY A 13 -4.61 5.18 -6.07
CA GLY A 13 -5.51 5.26 -7.25
C GLY A 13 -5.05 6.29 -8.28
N GLY A 14 -3.84 6.85 -8.11
CA GLY A 14 -3.18 7.71 -9.06
C GLY A 14 -2.32 6.94 -10.05
N ILE A 15 -1.11 7.45 -10.29
CA ILE A 15 -0.09 6.81 -11.14
C ILE A 15 1.27 6.82 -10.44
N TYR A 16 2.17 5.94 -10.86
CA TYR A 16 3.59 6.15 -10.57
C TYR A 16 4.05 7.39 -11.32
N GLU A 17 4.58 8.36 -10.58
CA GLU A 17 4.92 9.65 -11.14
C GLU A 17 6.11 9.61 -12.12
N ARG A 18 6.30 10.71 -12.84
CA ARG A 18 7.47 10.90 -13.73
C ARG A 18 8.75 11.04 -12.91
N ASN A 19 9.91 10.66 -13.47
CA ASN A 19 11.21 10.74 -12.77
C ASN A 19 11.49 12.13 -12.17
N SER A 20 11.13 13.20 -12.88
CA SER A 20 11.32 14.58 -12.41
C SER A 20 10.61 14.87 -11.09
N PHE A 21 9.49 14.20 -10.79
CA PHE A 21 8.79 14.36 -9.51
C PHE A 21 9.67 13.89 -8.35
N TYR A 22 10.22 12.67 -8.46
CA TYR A 22 11.08 12.08 -7.43
C TYR A 22 12.41 12.82 -7.30
N GLU A 23 13.03 13.25 -8.41
CA GLU A 23 14.24 14.08 -8.39
C GLU A 23 14.02 15.43 -7.68
N ILE A 24 12.85 16.04 -7.88
CA ILE A 24 12.48 17.27 -7.17
C ILE A 24 12.24 16.99 -5.69
N ALA A 25 11.56 15.89 -5.34
CA ALA A 25 11.34 15.49 -3.95
C ALA A 25 12.67 15.26 -3.21
N ASP A 26 13.62 14.55 -3.82
CA ASP A 26 14.98 14.37 -3.32
C ASP A 26 15.67 15.73 -3.08
N ARG A 27 15.66 16.61 -4.09
CA ARG A 27 16.34 17.91 -4.02
C ARG A 27 15.74 18.84 -2.95
N LEU A 28 14.42 18.76 -2.75
CA LEU A 28 13.71 19.60 -1.79
C LEU A 28 13.65 18.98 -0.38
N GLY A 29 14.07 17.72 -0.22
CA GLY A 29 13.96 17.00 1.05
C GLY A 29 12.52 16.69 1.44
N ILE A 30 11.64 16.42 0.47
CA ILE A 30 10.26 16.03 0.71
C ILE A 30 10.18 14.50 0.74
N MET A 31 9.81 13.94 1.89
CA MET A 31 9.60 12.50 2.05
C MET A 31 8.37 12.03 1.27
N LEU A 32 8.40 10.80 0.80
CA LEU A 32 7.34 10.17 0.02
C LEU A 32 6.91 8.89 0.73
N TRP A 33 5.65 8.86 1.14
CA TRP A 33 4.89 7.64 1.39
C TRP A 33 4.36 7.17 0.04
N HIS A 34 4.81 6.01 -0.43
CA HIS A 34 4.54 5.58 -1.80
C HIS A 34 3.66 4.34 -1.84
N ASP A 35 2.39 4.51 -2.23
CA ASP A 35 1.48 3.39 -2.47
C ASP A 35 1.80 2.72 -3.82
N PHE A 36 1.59 1.41 -3.91
CA PHE A 36 1.36 0.76 -5.20
C PHE A 36 -0.02 1.12 -5.74
N MET A 37 -0.21 1.02 -7.07
CA MET A 37 -1.39 1.56 -7.75
C MET A 37 -2.65 0.67 -7.61
N PHE A 38 -3.01 0.37 -6.36
CA PHE A 38 -4.20 -0.36 -5.94
C PHE A 38 -4.97 0.47 -4.92
N ALA A 39 -6.27 0.68 -5.12
CA ALA A 39 -7.08 1.52 -4.24
C ALA A 39 -8.56 1.15 -4.26
N CYS A 40 -9.14 1.06 -3.06
CA CYS A 40 -10.58 0.94 -2.81
C CYS A 40 -11.28 -0.11 -3.70
N SER A 41 -10.62 -1.24 -3.99
CA SER A 41 -11.18 -2.29 -4.85
C SER A 41 -10.66 -3.69 -4.49
N LEU A 42 -11.45 -4.70 -4.83
CA LEU A 42 -10.97 -6.08 -4.95
C LEU A 42 -10.35 -6.27 -6.33
N TYR A 43 -9.30 -7.08 -6.41
CA TYR A 43 -8.55 -7.32 -7.65
C TYR A 43 -8.55 -8.82 -7.98
N PRO A 44 -8.46 -9.18 -9.27
CA PRO A 44 -8.31 -10.58 -9.69
C PRO A 44 -7.02 -11.22 -9.14
N ILE A 45 -7.00 -12.55 -9.13
CA ILE A 45 -5.86 -13.37 -8.67
C ILE A 45 -5.50 -14.48 -9.65
N ASP A 46 -5.99 -14.40 -10.89
CA ASP A 46 -5.55 -15.32 -11.92
C ASP A 46 -4.05 -15.13 -12.22
N GLU A 47 -3.40 -16.20 -12.68
CA GLU A 47 -1.95 -16.24 -12.84
C GLU A 47 -1.43 -15.15 -13.79
N LEU A 48 -2.20 -14.81 -14.84
CA LEU A 48 -1.80 -13.77 -15.78
C LEU A 48 -1.83 -12.39 -15.11
N PHE A 49 -2.89 -12.08 -14.36
CA PHE A 49 -2.98 -10.86 -13.60
C PHE A 49 -1.85 -10.75 -12.56
N LEU A 50 -1.62 -11.79 -11.76
CA LEU A 50 -0.58 -11.79 -10.73
C LEU A 50 0.83 -11.65 -11.33
N LYS A 51 1.09 -12.29 -12.48
CA LYS A 51 2.37 -12.13 -13.19
C LYS A 51 2.56 -10.70 -13.68
N ASN A 52 1.52 -10.10 -14.24
CA ASN A 52 1.56 -8.71 -14.71
C ASN A 52 1.83 -7.74 -13.54
N VAL A 53 1.14 -7.92 -12.41
CA VAL A 53 1.39 -7.12 -11.20
C VAL A 53 2.81 -7.30 -10.70
N GLN A 54 3.33 -8.53 -10.66
CA GLN A 54 4.70 -8.77 -10.23
C GLN A 54 5.72 -8.04 -11.13
N ASP A 55 5.53 -8.07 -12.45
CA ASP A 55 6.41 -7.39 -13.40
C ASP A 55 6.33 -5.86 -13.24
N GLU A 56 5.14 -5.32 -13.03
CA GLU A 56 4.93 -3.90 -12.72
C GLU A 56 5.66 -3.49 -11.44
N VAL A 57 5.45 -4.22 -10.34
CA VAL A 57 6.07 -3.94 -9.04
C VAL A 57 7.59 -3.98 -9.16
N ILE A 58 8.14 -5.04 -9.76
CA ILE A 58 9.60 -5.18 -9.94
C ILE A 58 10.15 -4.02 -10.77
N TYR A 59 9.48 -3.65 -11.86
CA TYR A 59 9.90 -2.54 -12.69
C TYR A 59 9.92 -1.21 -11.91
N GLN A 60 8.83 -0.91 -11.21
CA GLN A 60 8.68 0.36 -10.48
C GLN A 60 9.65 0.45 -9.31
N VAL A 61 9.81 -0.61 -8.53
CA VAL A 61 10.77 -0.61 -7.41
C VAL A 61 12.19 -0.46 -7.94
N LYS A 62 12.58 -1.18 -9.01
CA LYS A 62 13.92 -1.01 -9.62
C LYS A 62 14.17 0.43 -10.08
N ARG A 63 13.16 1.06 -10.68
CA ARG A 63 13.23 2.45 -11.15
C ARG A 63 13.35 3.45 -10.00
N LEU A 64 12.68 3.19 -8.88
CA LEU A 64 12.43 4.19 -7.85
C LEU A 64 13.27 4.03 -6.57
N GLN A 65 13.79 2.84 -6.28
CA GLN A 65 14.48 2.54 -5.03
C GLN A 65 15.74 3.38 -4.74
N SER A 66 16.32 4.05 -5.75
CA SER A 66 17.47 4.93 -5.56
C SER A 66 17.11 6.31 -5.01
N HIS A 67 15.83 6.68 -5.02
CA HIS A 67 15.36 7.97 -4.48
C HIS A 67 15.30 7.92 -2.95
N ALA A 68 16.08 8.78 -2.30
CA ALA A 68 16.13 8.88 -0.84
C ALA A 68 14.85 9.48 -0.27
N SER A 69 14.10 10.24 -1.08
CA SER A 69 12.81 10.80 -0.73
C SER A 69 11.77 9.71 -0.43
N ILE A 70 11.84 8.54 -1.05
CA ILE A 70 10.93 7.43 -0.73
C ILE A 70 11.38 6.82 0.59
N VAL A 71 10.53 6.91 1.60
CA VAL A 71 10.84 6.45 2.96
C VAL A 71 10.03 5.23 3.38
N LEU A 72 8.92 4.95 2.68
CA LEU A 72 8.02 3.84 2.98
C LEU A 72 7.26 3.42 1.71
N TRP A 73 7.05 2.12 1.57
CA TRP A 73 6.18 1.51 0.57
C TRP A 73 4.87 1.03 1.20
N ALA A 74 3.74 1.25 0.52
CA ALA A 74 2.43 0.78 0.94
C ALA A 74 1.77 -0.06 -0.15
N GLY A 75 1.22 -1.22 0.21
CA GLY A 75 0.68 -2.17 -0.77
C GLY A 75 -0.56 -1.68 -1.51
N ASN A 76 -1.41 -0.88 -0.87
CA ASN A 76 -2.62 -0.32 -1.45
C ASN A 76 -3.20 0.81 -0.56
N ASN A 77 -4.23 1.47 -1.09
CA ASN A 77 -5.14 2.32 -0.32
C ASN A 77 -6.42 1.57 0.06
N GLU A 78 -6.71 1.50 1.36
CA GLU A 78 -7.96 1.09 2.00
C GLU A 78 -8.44 -0.35 1.76
N ASN A 79 -7.72 -1.19 1.03
CA ASN A 79 -8.24 -2.53 0.71
C ASN A 79 -8.24 -3.44 1.95
N GLU A 80 -7.36 -3.23 2.94
CA GLU A 80 -7.47 -3.96 4.22
C GLU A 80 -8.77 -3.61 4.94
N ALA A 81 -9.08 -2.31 5.08
CA ALA A 81 -10.31 -1.82 5.70
C ALA A 81 -11.55 -2.32 4.93
N ALA A 82 -11.50 -2.27 3.59
CA ALA A 82 -12.59 -2.72 2.74
C ALA A 82 -12.91 -4.20 2.91
N VAL A 83 -11.88 -5.05 3.06
CA VAL A 83 -12.05 -6.49 3.31
C VAL A 83 -12.48 -6.76 4.75
N ALA A 84 -11.87 -6.07 5.74
CA ALA A 84 -12.19 -6.26 7.15
C ALA A 84 -13.65 -5.88 7.48
N GLN A 85 -14.13 -4.78 6.89
CA GLN A 85 -15.45 -4.21 7.13
C GLN A 85 -16.48 -4.58 6.05
N ASN A 86 -16.10 -5.43 5.08
CA ASN A 86 -16.96 -5.92 4.00
C ASN A 86 -17.66 -4.80 3.20
N TRP A 87 -16.92 -3.78 2.75
CA TRP A 87 -17.49 -2.63 2.01
C TRP A 87 -18.27 -3.03 0.74
N TYR A 88 -17.94 -4.18 0.15
CA TYR A 88 -18.53 -4.66 -1.10
C TYR A 88 -19.71 -5.64 -0.89
N ASN A 89 -20.19 -5.83 0.35
CA ASN A 89 -21.29 -6.73 0.67
C ASN A 89 -21.10 -8.17 0.15
N VAL A 90 -19.87 -8.69 0.25
CA VAL A 90 -19.53 -10.07 -0.09
C VAL A 90 -20.22 -11.02 0.89
N SER A 91 -20.71 -12.18 0.40
CA SER A 91 -21.36 -13.17 1.26
C SER A 91 -20.37 -13.78 2.27
N GLU A 92 -20.89 -14.25 3.41
CA GLU A 92 -20.06 -14.94 4.42
C GLU A 92 -19.34 -16.16 3.85
N GLU A 93 -19.96 -16.87 2.90
CA GLU A 93 -19.37 -18.02 2.21
C GLU A 93 -18.15 -17.63 1.36
N GLN A 94 -18.18 -16.46 0.71
CA GLN A 94 -17.11 -15.98 -0.16
C GLN A 94 -16.01 -15.22 0.59
N MET A 95 -16.29 -14.72 1.80
CA MET A 95 -15.37 -13.91 2.58
C MET A 95 -14.01 -14.59 2.86
N PRO A 96 -13.92 -15.88 3.19
CA PRO A 96 -12.63 -16.56 3.34
C PRO A 96 -11.77 -16.45 2.07
N LYS A 97 -12.37 -16.67 0.90
CA LYS A 97 -11.69 -16.55 -0.39
C LYS A 97 -11.18 -15.12 -0.62
N VAL A 98 -12.00 -14.10 -0.36
CA VAL A 98 -11.59 -12.70 -0.54
C VAL A 98 -10.40 -12.34 0.36
N LYS A 99 -10.38 -12.83 1.60
CA LYS A 99 -9.25 -12.64 2.51
C LYS A 99 -7.97 -13.33 2.02
N ASP A 100 -8.09 -14.52 1.46
CA ASP A 100 -6.96 -15.25 0.89
C ASP A 100 -6.46 -14.59 -0.41
N ASP A 101 -7.36 -14.11 -1.26
CA ASP A 101 -7.05 -13.39 -2.48
C ASP A 101 -6.31 -12.06 -2.15
N TYR A 102 -6.75 -11.33 -1.11
CA TYR A 102 -6.05 -10.16 -0.59
C TYR A 102 -4.61 -10.49 -0.18
N ARG A 103 -4.42 -11.52 0.64
CA ARG A 103 -3.07 -11.95 1.07
C ARG A 103 -2.21 -12.36 -0.11
N LYS A 104 -2.80 -13.08 -1.06
CA LYS A 104 -2.09 -13.53 -2.26
C LYS A 104 -1.53 -12.35 -3.05
N LEU A 105 -2.32 -11.31 -3.25
CA LEU A 105 -1.87 -10.14 -3.99
C LEU A 105 -0.86 -9.30 -3.20
N TYR A 106 -1.23 -8.84 -2.00
CA TYR A 106 -0.45 -7.81 -1.30
C TYR A 106 0.74 -8.38 -0.52
N VAL A 107 0.62 -9.60 0.00
CA VAL A 107 1.67 -10.24 0.81
C VAL A 107 2.56 -11.10 -0.08
N ASP A 108 1.99 -12.10 -0.76
CA ASP A 108 2.79 -13.07 -1.50
C ASP A 108 3.46 -12.45 -2.73
N ILE A 109 2.76 -11.56 -3.44
CA ILE A 109 3.26 -10.96 -4.68
C ILE A 109 3.92 -9.60 -4.43
N ILE A 110 3.16 -8.59 -3.97
CA ILE A 110 3.66 -7.21 -3.90
C ILE A 110 4.75 -7.08 -2.83
N MET A 111 4.46 -7.37 -1.55
CA MET A 111 5.41 -7.22 -0.46
C MET A 111 6.69 -8.03 -0.69
N ASN A 112 6.59 -9.29 -1.10
CA ASN A 112 7.77 -10.12 -1.34
C ASN A 112 8.61 -9.61 -2.51
N SER A 113 7.97 -9.13 -3.59
CA SER A 113 8.70 -8.54 -4.72
C SER A 113 9.45 -7.26 -4.32
N VAL A 114 8.81 -6.40 -3.51
CA VAL A 114 9.47 -5.20 -2.96
C VAL A 114 10.65 -5.59 -2.08
N LYS A 115 10.45 -6.52 -1.13
CA LYS A 115 11.50 -6.97 -0.21
C LYS A 115 12.70 -7.56 -0.95
N GLU A 116 12.48 -8.28 -2.04
CA GLU A 116 13.57 -8.85 -2.82
C GLU A 116 14.34 -7.79 -3.61
N VAL A 117 13.64 -6.85 -4.24
CA VAL A 117 14.27 -5.82 -5.09
C VAL A 117 14.92 -4.73 -4.23
N ASP A 118 14.24 -4.23 -3.19
CA ASP A 118 14.66 -3.10 -2.34
C ASP A 118 15.40 -3.51 -1.06
N LYS A 119 15.89 -4.75 -0.98
CA LYS A 119 16.57 -5.31 0.21
C LYS A 119 17.75 -4.48 0.73
N GLY A 120 18.40 -3.70 -0.13
CA GLY A 120 19.56 -2.88 0.24
C GLY A 120 19.22 -1.61 1.03
N ASN A 121 17.98 -1.10 0.92
CA ASN A 121 17.61 0.18 1.50
C ASN A 121 16.84 0.05 2.83
N ASN A 122 16.45 -1.18 3.22
CA ASN A 122 15.77 -1.48 4.49
C ASN A 122 14.55 -0.57 4.78
N ARG A 123 13.80 -0.18 3.74
CA ARG A 123 12.60 0.63 3.88
C ARG A 123 11.46 -0.19 4.50
N PRO A 124 10.64 0.39 5.40
CA PRO A 124 9.43 -0.26 5.87
C PRO A 124 8.43 -0.47 4.72
N PHE A 125 7.67 -1.56 4.83
CA PHE A 125 6.55 -1.88 3.96
C PHE A 125 5.30 -2.10 4.82
N VAL A 126 4.20 -1.42 4.49
CA VAL A 126 2.86 -1.66 5.08
C VAL A 126 1.95 -2.27 4.02
N THR A 127 1.09 -3.21 4.40
CA THR A 127 0.24 -3.93 3.42
C THR A 127 -0.91 -3.09 2.88
N SER A 128 -1.39 -2.11 3.64
CA SER A 128 -2.48 -1.20 3.31
C SER A 128 -2.30 0.12 4.08
N SER A 129 -3.09 1.13 3.73
CA SER A 129 -3.29 2.37 4.50
C SER A 129 -4.79 2.72 4.45
N PRO A 130 -5.52 2.76 5.58
CA PRO A 130 -5.00 2.56 6.93
C PRO A 130 -4.64 1.09 7.21
N SER A 131 -3.80 0.88 8.22
CA SER A 131 -3.39 -0.44 8.72
C SER A 131 -2.83 -0.33 10.13
N ASN A 132 -2.91 -1.42 10.93
CA ASN A 132 -2.34 -1.47 12.28
C ASN A 132 -0.85 -1.87 12.30
N GLY A 133 -0.20 -1.93 11.12
CA GLY A 133 1.21 -2.24 10.99
C GLY A 133 1.57 -3.63 11.53
N LEU A 134 2.35 -3.69 12.62
CA LEU A 134 2.77 -4.98 13.21
C LEU A 134 1.59 -5.78 13.77
N GLU A 135 0.54 -5.14 14.27
CA GLU A 135 -0.65 -5.88 14.75
C GLU A 135 -1.42 -6.49 13.58
N THR A 136 -1.54 -5.79 12.45
CA THR A 136 -2.08 -6.36 11.21
C THR A 136 -1.33 -7.63 10.82
N ILE A 137 0.00 -7.68 10.95
CA ILE A 137 0.78 -8.89 10.67
C ILE A 137 0.41 -10.03 11.63
N LYS A 138 0.25 -9.75 12.93
CA LYS A 138 -0.17 -10.75 13.94
C LYS A 138 -1.58 -11.29 13.68
N GLU A 139 -2.44 -10.46 13.10
CA GLU A 139 -3.80 -10.82 12.68
C GLU A 139 -3.84 -11.41 11.25
N ASN A 140 -2.71 -11.88 10.73
CA ASN A 140 -2.60 -12.47 9.41
C ASN A 140 -3.03 -11.51 8.29
N TYR A 141 -2.46 -10.30 8.33
CA TYR A 141 -2.50 -9.23 7.34
C TYR A 141 -3.86 -8.56 7.10
N ILE A 142 -4.86 -8.88 7.90
CA ILE A 142 -6.18 -8.24 7.88
C ILE A 142 -6.62 -8.08 9.33
N ALA A 143 -6.38 -6.90 9.91
CA ALA A 143 -6.80 -6.61 11.28
C ALA A 143 -8.32 -6.61 11.41
N LYS A 144 -8.84 -6.91 12.60
CA LYS A 144 -10.28 -6.78 12.89
C LYS A 144 -10.78 -5.35 12.74
N ASP A 145 -9.97 -4.38 13.16
CA ASP A 145 -10.21 -2.95 13.00
C ASP A 145 -8.93 -2.28 12.46
N PRO A 146 -8.76 -2.20 11.13
CA PRO A 146 -7.58 -1.59 10.51
C PRO A 146 -7.46 -0.08 10.72
N GLY A 147 -8.47 0.56 11.32
CA GLY A 147 -8.47 1.99 11.68
C GLY A 147 -8.38 2.23 13.18
N ASP A 148 -7.90 1.26 13.96
CA ASP A 148 -7.75 1.39 15.41
C ASP A 148 -6.74 2.51 15.75
N PRO A 149 -7.14 3.59 16.45
CA PRO A 149 -6.26 4.71 16.76
C PRO A 149 -5.10 4.35 17.71
N LEU A 150 -5.08 3.14 18.28
CA LEU A 150 -3.99 2.66 19.12
C LEU A 150 -2.81 2.08 18.31
N TYR A 151 -2.99 1.82 17.02
CA TYR A 151 -1.97 1.19 16.17
C TYR A 151 -1.85 1.90 14.82
N GLY A 152 -0.69 1.76 14.18
CA GLY A 152 -0.45 2.17 12.81
C GLY A 152 -0.96 3.55 12.41
N ASP A 153 -1.71 3.62 11.30
CA ASP A 153 -2.29 4.85 10.74
C ASP A 153 -3.81 4.75 10.54
N VAL A 154 -4.47 5.92 10.48
CA VAL A 154 -5.93 6.00 10.33
C VAL A 154 -6.32 6.98 9.22
N HIS A 155 -7.38 6.66 8.50
CA HIS A 155 -8.10 7.63 7.67
C HIS A 155 -9.33 8.09 8.43
N PHE A 156 -9.42 9.40 8.70
CA PHE A 156 -10.54 9.98 9.41
C PHE A 156 -11.29 10.97 8.52
N LEU A 157 -12.57 10.67 8.24
CA LEU A 157 -13.47 11.54 7.51
C LEU A 157 -14.64 11.89 8.43
N TRP A 158 -14.87 13.19 8.64
CA TRP A 158 -16.07 13.66 9.33
C TRP A 158 -17.19 13.82 8.29
N LEU A 159 -18.20 12.94 8.34
CA LEU A 159 -19.46 13.18 7.64
C LEU A 159 -20.27 14.17 8.47
N SER A 160 -20.41 15.40 7.99
CA SER A 160 -21.39 16.33 8.55
C SER A 160 -22.78 15.85 8.15
N GLU A 161 -23.61 15.51 9.13
CA GLU A 161 -25.07 15.38 8.94
C GLU A 161 -25.71 16.70 8.50
#